data_AF-U6CU63-F1
#
_entry.id   AF-U6CU63-F1
#
_cell.length_a   1.000
_cell.length_b   1.000
_cell.length_c   1.000
_cell.angle_alpha   90.00
_cell.angle_beta   90.00
_cell.angle_gamma   90.00
#
_symmetry.space_group_name_H-M   'P 1'
#
loop_
_entity.id
_entity.type
_entity.pdbx_description
1 polymer ?
#
loop_
_entity_poly.entity_id
_entity_poly.type
_entity_poly.pdbx_seq_one_letter_code
_entity_poly.pdbx_strand_id
1 'polypeptide(L)'
;MKNPMLEALSQLLEKLLLISNFKLFSSGTPAEDKARNNFYEISSFLRGDVLEVPRTHLTHYGIYLGDNRVAHMMPDILLALTSDKGRTQKVVSNKRLILGVIGRVASIRVDTVEDFAYGADILVNHLDKSLKKKALLNEEVAQRAEKLLGMTPYSLLWNNCEHFVTYCRFGTPISPQADKFCENVKIIIRDQRSVLASAVLGLASIFCLGLASYTTLPAIFIPFFLWMAG
;
A
#
# COMPACT_ATOMS: atom_id res chain seq x y z
N MET A 1 28.11 -35.67 -0.88
CA MET A 1 27.03 -35.53 0.13
C MET A 1 26.86 -34.04 0.41
N LYS A 2 25.74 -33.44 0.01
CA LYS A 2 25.50 -32.01 0.24
C LYS A 2 25.23 -31.79 1.74
N ASN A 3 25.90 -30.81 2.33
CA ASN A 3 25.77 -30.52 3.76
C ASN A 3 24.34 -30.00 4.03
N PRO A 4 23.52 -30.72 4.83
CA PRO A 4 22.13 -30.35 5.05
C PRO A 4 21.98 -28.96 5.71
N MET A 5 23.00 -28.50 6.42
CA MET A 5 23.04 -27.17 7.02
C MET A 5 23.20 -26.06 5.97
N LEU A 6 23.95 -26.32 4.90
CA LEU A 6 24.17 -25.37 3.80
C LEU A 6 22.91 -25.22 2.93
N GLU A 7 22.14 -26.30 2.80
CA GLU A 7 20.87 -26.32 2.07
C GLU A 7 19.76 -25.61 2.84
N ALA A 8 19.70 -25.80 4.17
CA ALA A 8 18.82 -25.03 5.05
C ALA A 8 19.18 -23.53 5.05
N LEU A 9 20.48 -23.20 5.09
CA LEU A 9 20.95 -21.82 5.00
C LEU A 9 20.60 -21.19 3.66
N SER A 10 20.77 -21.92 2.55
CA SER A 10 20.39 -21.48 1.20
C SER A 10 18.89 -21.21 1.10
N GLN A 11 18.03 -22.11 1.62
CA GLN A 11 16.58 -21.92 1.64
C GLN A 11 16.15 -20.74 2.52
N LEU A 12 16.85 -20.52 3.64
CA LEU A 12 16.62 -19.37 4.52
C LEU A 12 17.02 -18.07 3.83
N LEU A 13 18.15 -18.06 3.11
CA LEU A 13 18.64 -16.91 2.33
C LEU A 13 17.71 -16.59 1.17
N GLU A 14 17.24 -17.62 0.46
CA GLU A 14 16.29 -17.48 -0.66
C GLU A 14 14.94 -16.95 -0.17
N LYS A 15 14.46 -17.43 1.00
CA LYS A 15 13.25 -16.90 1.65
C LYS A 15 13.45 -15.50 2.24
N LEU A 16 14.61 -15.18 2.81
CA LEU A 16 14.95 -13.82 3.27
C LEU A 16 15.07 -12.84 2.10
N LEU A 17 15.57 -13.30 0.95
CA LEU A 17 15.57 -12.52 -0.30
C LEU A 17 14.14 -12.32 -0.83
N LEU A 18 13.25 -13.33 -0.72
CA LEU A 18 11.81 -13.19 -1.01
C LEU A 18 11.10 -12.22 -0.04
N ILE A 19 11.50 -12.19 1.23
CA ILE A 19 11.04 -11.19 2.22
C ILE A 19 11.67 -9.82 1.95
N SER A 20 12.89 -9.73 1.44
CA SER A 20 13.48 -8.46 0.97
C SER A 20 12.80 -7.95 -0.30
N ASN A 21 12.25 -8.86 -1.11
CA ASN A 21 11.38 -8.57 -2.24
C ASN A 21 9.96 -8.15 -1.79
N PHE A 22 9.55 -8.49 -0.57
CA PHE A 22 8.61 -7.67 0.21
C PHE A 22 9.35 -6.40 0.65
N LYS A 23 9.63 -5.52 -0.32
CA LYS A 23 10.11 -4.15 -0.11
C LYS A 23 9.06 -3.36 0.67
N LEU A 24 8.96 -3.60 1.97
CA LEU A 24 8.10 -2.81 2.85
C LEU A 24 8.70 -1.41 3.02
N PHE A 25 10.03 -1.25 2.91
CA PHE A 25 10.70 0.05 2.72
C PHE A 25 12.08 -0.15 2.07
N SER A 26 12.16 -0.09 0.73
CA SER A 26 13.44 0.09 0.05
C SER A 26 13.57 1.55 -0.37
N SER A 27 14.58 2.24 0.17
CA SER A 27 14.97 3.56 -0.32
C SER A 27 15.58 3.39 -1.71
N GLY A 28 14.76 3.59 -2.74
CA GLY A 28 15.25 3.81 -4.09
C GLY A 28 15.83 5.22 -4.18
N THR A 29 17.10 5.31 -4.57
CA THR A 29 17.75 6.51 -5.09
C THR A 29 16.88 7.17 -6.17
N PRO A 30 16.90 8.51 -6.32
CA PRO A 30 16.09 9.19 -7.33
C PRO A 30 16.54 8.70 -8.71
N ALA A 31 15.67 7.97 -9.38
CA ALA A 31 15.87 7.63 -10.78
C ALA A 31 15.81 8.94 -11.56
N GLU A 32 16.90 9.19 -12.29
CA GLU A 32 17.11 10.36 -13.13
C GLU A 32 15.92 10.62 -14.05
N ASP A 33 15.63 11.92 -14.19
CA ASP A 33 14.68 12.50 -15.13
C ASP A 33 14.88 11.95 -16.55
N LYS A 34 14.00 11.04 -16.96
CA LYS A 34 13.62 10.94 -18.36
C LYS A 34 12.30 11.65 -18.52
N ALA A 35 12.37 12.92 -18.91
CA ALA A 35 11.28 13.69 -19.48
C ALA A 35 10.78 13.00 -20.76
N ARG A 36 9.95 11.97 -20.58
CA ARG A 36 9.07 11.48 -21.63
C ARG A 36 7.78 12.25 -21.43
N ASN A 37 7.58 13.29 -22.24
CA ASN A 37 6.32 14.02 -22.33
C ASN A 37 5.22 13.07 -22.87
N ASN A 38 4.78 12.14 -22.04
CA ASN A 38 3.55 11.42 -22.24
C ASN A 38 2.44 12.40 -21.84
N PHE A 39 2.01 13.23 -22.78
CA PHE A 39 0.69 13.85 -22.64
C PHE A 39 -0.29 12.69 -22.53
N TYR A 40 -0.75 12.40 -21.32
CA TYR A 40 -1.90 11.51 -21.13
C TYR A 40 -2.98 12.03 -22.07
N GLU A 41 -3.53 11.18 -22.93
CA GLU A 41 -4.68 11.57 -23.76
C GLU A 41 -5.89 11.74 -22.83
N ILE A 42 -5.91 12.87 -22.10
CA ILE A 42 -6.95 13.27 -21.16
C ILE A 42 -8.31 13.31 -21.88
N SER A 43 -8.32 13.50 -23.20
CA SER A 43 -9.47 13.38 -24.09
C SER A 43 -10.17 12.01 -24.05
N SER A 44 -9.51 10.97 -23.53
CA SER A 44 -10.10 9.64 -23.38
C SER A 44 -10.79 9.42 -22.02
N PHE A 45 -10.57 10.28 -21.04
CA PHE A 45 -11.14 10.11 -19.70
C PHE A 45 -12.52 10.74 -19.60
N LEU A 46 -13.46 9.98 -19.05
CA LEU A 46 -14.79 10.46 -18.72
C LEU A 46 -14.85 10.80 -17.24
N ARG A 47 -15.46 11.93 -16.90
CA ARG A 47 -15.75 12.29 -15.51
C ARG A 47 -16.45 11.11 -14.83
N GLY A 48 -15.98 10.71 -13.65
CA GLY A 48 -16.43 9.53 -12.93
C GLY A 48 -15.63 8.25 -13.18
N ASP A 49 -14.69 8.26 -14.12
CA ASP A 49 -13.79 7.14 -14.34
C ASP A 49 -12.87 6.90 -13.14
N VAL A 50 -12.69 5.63 -12.80
CA VAL A 50 -11.67 5.22 -11.84
C VAL A 50 -10.34 5.11 -12.56
N LEU A 51 -9.36 5.85 -12.08
CA LEU A 51 -7.99 5.83 -12.57
C LEU A 51 -7.12 5.02 -11.62
N GLU A 52 -6.32 4.12 -12.17
CA GLU A 52 -5.39 3.27 -11.45
C GLU A 52 -3.97 3.54 -11.93
N VAL A 53 -3.06 3.74 -11.00
CA VAL A 53 -1.64 3.99 -11.29
C VAL A 53 -0.81 2.94 -10.57
N PRO A 54 -0.28 1.95 -11.30
CA PRO A 54 0.61 0.96 -10.71
C PRO A 54 1.86 1.65 -10.13
N ARG A 55 2.09 1.51 -8.82
CA ARG A 55 3.37 1.86 -8.18
C ARG A 55 4.15 0.61 -7.86
N THR A 56 5.39 0.78 -7.43
CA THR A 56 6.32 -0.31 -7.08
C THR A 56 5.77 -1.33 -6.08
N HIS A 57 4.89 -0.90 -5.15
CA HIS A 57 4.40 -1.78 -4.07
C HIS A 57 2.89 -1.87 -4.00
N LEU A 58 2.17 -0.79 -4.34
CA LEU A 58 0.73 -0.71 -4.26
C LEU A 58 0.20 0.08 -5.45
N THR A 59 -0.87 -0.38 -6.08
CA THR A 59 -1.62 0.43 -7.03
C THR A 59 -2.25 1.60 -6.29
N HIS A 60 -2.06 2.81 -6.81
CA HIS A 60 -2.72 3.99 -6.30
C HIS A 60 -3.96 4.30 -7.14
N TYR A 61 -5.03 4.72 -6.48
CA TYR A 61 -6.35 4.90 -7.11
C TYR A 61 -6.85 6.33 -6.96
N GLY A 62 -7.57 6.79 -7.98
CA GLY A 62 -8.25 8.09 -7.99
C GLY A 62 -9.51 8.05 -8.87
N ILE A 63 -10.29 9.12 -8.82
CA ILE A 63 -11.49 9.31 -9.64
C ILE A 63 -11.30 10.58 -10.46
N TYR A 64 -11.45 10.45 -11.77
CA TYR A 64 -11.38 11.59 -12.67
C TYR A 64 -12.62 12.47 -12.48
N LEU A 65 -12.41 13.76 -12.23
CA LEU A 65 -13.49 14.74 -12.02
C LEU A 65 -13.76 15.59 -13.26
N GLY A 66 -13.13 15.31 -14.39
CA GLY A 66 -13.13 16.22 -15.55
C GLY A 66 -12.06 17.30 -15.44
N ASP A 67 -11.82 18.00 -16.55
CA ASP A 67 -10.94 19.18 -16.63
C ASP A 67 -9.54 18.97 -16.05
N ASN A 68 -8.90 17.83 -16.35
CA ASN A 68 -7.56 17.48 -15.83
C ASN A 68 -7.50 17.37 -14.30
N ARG A 69 -8.61 17.05 -13.62
CA ARG A 69 -8.65 16.92 -12.15
C ARG A 69 -8.90 15.50 -11.71
N VAL A 70 -8.19 15.04 -10.68
CA VAL A 70 -8.35 13.71 -10.09
C VAL A 70 -8.53 13.83 -8.58
N ALA A 71 -9.63 13.30 -8.06
CA ALA A 71 -9.80 13.11 -6.61
C ALA A 71 -9.14 11.81 -6.16
N HIS A 72 -8.28 11.87 -5.14
CA HIS A 72 -7.65 10.68 -4.58
C HIS A 72 -7.34 10.86 -3.09
N MET A 73 -7.34 9.74 -2.37
CA MET A 73 -6.98 9.69 -0.96
C MET A 73 -5.47 9.54 -0.81
N MET A 74 -4.83 10.49 -0.12
CA MET A 74 -3.39 10.45 0.18
C MET A 74 -3.13 10.51 1.68
N PRO A 75 -2.35 9.57 2.24
CA PRO A 75 -1.83 9.71 3.60
C PRO A 75 -0.75 10.80 3.64
N ASP A 76 -0.79 11.71 4.60
CA ASP A 76 0.24 12.75 4.75
C ASP A 76 0.32 13.24 6.20
N ILE A 77 1.45 13.01 6.86
CA ILE A 77 1.65 13.42 8.25
C ILE A 77 1.51 14.93 8.45
N LEU A 78 1.77 15.77 7.43
CA LEU A 78 1.63 17.21 7.59
C LEU A 78 0.21 17.64 7.94
N LEU A 79 -0.80 16.86 7.56
CA LEU A 79 -2.19 17.11 7.94
C LEU A 79 -2.42 17.07 9.45
N ALA A 80 -1.61 16.32 10.20
CA ALA A 80 -1.64 16.28 11.66
C ALA A 80 -0.75 17.35 12.31
N LEU A 81 0.18 17.94 11.56
CA LEU A 81 1.21 18.84 12.09
C LEU A 81 0.99 20.32 11.72
N THR A 82 0.20 20.60 10.68
CA THR A 82 -0.06 21.96 10.22
C THR A 82 -1.38 22.09 9.49
N SER A 83 -2.03 23.24 9.62
CA SER A 83 -3.23 23.61 8.85
C SER A 83 -2.90 24.40 7.57
N ASP A 84 -1.62 24.59 7.26
CA ASP A 84 -1.16 25.29 6.05
C ASP A 84 -1.42 24.45 4.79
N LYS A 85 -2.49 24.81 4.07
CA LYS A 85 -2.93 24.15 2.84
C LYS A 85 -1.87 24.23 1.72
N GLY A 86 -1.04 25.26 1.69
CA GLY A 86 0.00 25.42 0.66
C GLY A 86 1.14 24.42 0.81
N ARG A 87 1.43 23.97 2.04
CA ARG A 87 2.43 22.93 2.33
C ARG A 87 1.91 21.52 2.13
N THR A 88 0.65 21.27 2.48
CA THR A 88 0.02 19.95 2.30
C THR A 88 -0.22 19.63 0.84
N GLN A 89 -0.44 20.65 -0.01
CA GLN A 89 -0.67 20.48 -1.45
C GLN A 89 0.58 20.14 -2.29
N LYS A 90 1.79 20.21 -1.75
CA LYS A 90 3.00 19.84 -2.50
C LYS A 90 3.12 18.33 -2.68
N VAL A 91 3.85 17.90 -3.73
CA VAL A 91 4.26 16.51 -3.96
C VAL A 91 4.76 15.90 -2.65
N VAL A 92 4.14 14.77 -2.27
CA VAL A 92 4.35 14.17 -0.96
C VAL A 92 5.50 13.17 -1.03
N SER A 93 6.59 13.44 -0.30
CA SER A 93 7.72 12.51 -0.20
C SER A 93 7.32 11.18 0.45
N ASN A 94 8.01 10.09 0.11
CA ASN A 94 7.78 8.78 0.73
C ASN A 94 7.77 8.82 2.27
N LYS A 95 8.69 9.57 2.91
CA LYS A 95 8.72 9.72 4.37
C LYS A 95 7.40 10.27 4.94
N ARG A 96 6.82 11.29 4.28
CA ARG A 96 5.55 11.90 4.69
C ARG A 96 4.36 10.94 4.50
N LEU A 97 4.35 10.19 3.40
CA LEU A 97 3.34 9.15 3.17
C LEU A 97 3.38 8.12 4.31
N ILE A 98 4.56 7.58 4.60
CA ILE A 98 4.77 6.54 5.63
C ILE A 98 4.33 7.03 7.00
N LEU A 99 4.78 8.22 7.40
CA LEU A 99 4.38 8.80 8.67
C LEU A 99 2.88 9.09 8.71
N GLY A 100 2.27 9.49 7.58
CA GLY A 100 0.81 9.66 7.47
C GLY A 100 0.06 8.34 7.69
N VAL A 101 0.60 7.23 7.16
CA VAL A 101 0.07 5.88 7.41
C VAL A 101 0.17 5.51 8.88
N ILE A 102 1.34 5.72 9.51
CA ILE A 102 1.56 5.44 10.93
C ILE A 102 0.64 6.30 11.81
N GLY A 103 0.52 7.58 11.48
CA GLY A 103 -0.36 8.54 12.13
C GLY A 103 -1.84 8.39 11.77
N ARG A 104 -2.19 7.43 10.89
CA ARG A 104 -3.56 7.15 10.43
C ARG A 104 -4.30 8.39 9.93
N VAL A 105 -3.60 9.29 9.24
CA VAL A 105 -4.16 10.56 8.73
C VAL A 105 -3.99 10.65 7.23
N ALA A 106 -5.08 10.96 6.54
CA ALA A 106 -5.10 11.21 5.11
C ALA A 106 -6.02 12.40 4.76
N SER A 107 -5.88 12.86 3.53
CA SER A 107 -6.83 13.76 2.90
C SER A 107 -7.26 13.17 1.57
N ILE A 108 -8.55 13.25 1.27
CA ILE A 108 -9.05 13.15 -0.09
C ILE A 108 -8.89 14.54 -0.68
N ARG A 109 -8.06 14.65 -1.72
CA ARG A 109 -7.66 15.91 -2.35
C ARG A 109 -7.81 15.81 -3.86
N VAL A 110 -7.77 16.96 -4.52
CA VAL A 110 -7.83 17.06 -5.97
C VAL A 110 -6.48 17.54 -6.49
N ASP A 111 -5.85 16.73 -7.33
CA ASP A 111 -4.60 17.05 -8.02
C ASP A 111 -4.79 16.93 -9.54
N THR A 112 -3.80 17.39 -10.30
CA THR A 112 -3.82 17.24 -11.76
C THR A 112 -3.62 15.76 -12.16
N VAL A 113 -4.02 15.37 -13.37
CA VAL A 113 -3.76 14.00 -13.87
C VAL A 113 -2.26 13.70 -13.86
N GLU A 114 -1.43 14.68 -14.24
CA GLU A 114 0.02 14.54 -14.27
C GLU A 114 0.60 14.33 -12.87
N ASP A 115 0.22 15.16 -11.90
CA ASP A 115 0.67 15.02 -10.50
C ASP A 115 0.21 13.69 -9.89
N PHE A 116 -1.04 13.29 -10.18
CA PHE A 116 -1.60 12.02 -9.73
C PHE A 116 -0.83 10.83 -10.32
N ALA A 117 -0.51 10.88 -11.61
CA ALA A 117 0.14 9.80 -12.32
C ALA A 117 1.64 9.74 -12.10
N TYR A 118 2.30 10.86 -11.80
CA TYR A 118 3.72 10.95 -11.46
C TYR A 118 4.60 10.17 -12.47
N GLY A 119 4.34 10.39 -13.77
CA GLY A 119 5.06 9.76 -14.88
C GLY A 119 4.76 8.27 -15.13
N ALA A 120 3.82 7.66 -14.40
CA ALA A 120 3.41 6.27 -14.62
C ALA A 120 2.19 6.16 -15.54
N ASP A 121 2.00 5.01 -16.17
CA ASP A 121 0.84 4.74 -17.01
C ASP A 121 -0.46 4.66 -16.17
N ILE A 122 -1.56 5.12 -16.76
CA ILE A 122 -2.88 5.15 -16.13
C ILE A 122 -3.76 4.07 -16.74
N LEU A 123 -4.34 3.22 -15.90
CA LEU A 123 -5.39 2.28 -16.28
C LEU A 123 -6.76 2.86 -15.92
N VAL A 124 -7.74 2.66 -16.79
CA VAL A 124 -9.08 3.24 -16.63
C VAL A 124 -10.11 2.13 -16.40
N ASN A 125 -10.91 2.25 -15.34
CA ASN A 125 -12.03 1.37 -15.00
C ASN A 125 -11.68 -0.14 -15.00
N HIS A 126 -10.45 -0.50 -14.65
CA HIS A 126 -10.04 -1.90 -14.64
C HIS A 126 -10.69 -2.66 -13.45
N LEU A 127 -11.00 -1.97 -12.34
CA LEU A 127 -11.84 -2.47 -11.25
C LEU A 127 -13.21 -3.00 -11.70
N ASP A 128 -13.84 -2.43 -12.72
CA ASP A 128 -15.14 -2.89 -13.22
C ASP A 128 -15.04 -4.34 -13.75
N LYS A 129 -13.93 -4.65 -14.40
CA LYS A 129 -13.65 -6.00 -14.94
C LYS A 129 -13.27 -6.99 -13.84
N SER A 130 -12.45 -6.55 -12.88
CA SER A 130 -11.91 -7.43 -11.85
C SER A 130 -12.96 -7.79 -10.78
N LEU A 131 -13.81 -6.83 -10.38
CA LEU A 131 -14.80 -7.01 -9.33
C LEU A 131 -16.13 -7.55 -9.83
N LYS A 132 -16.44 -7.43 -11.13
CA LYS A 132 -17.72 -7.84 -11.74
C LYS A 132 -18.95 -7.29 -11.00
N LYS A 133 -18.81 -6.12 -10.37
CA LYS A 133 -19.88 -5.40 -9.67
C LYS A 133 -20.53 -4.40 -10.61
N LYS A 134 -21.83 -4.13 -10.42
CA LYS A 134 -22.53 -3.08 -11.16
C LYS A 134 -21.99 -1.71 -10.74
N ALA A 135 -21.35 -1.03 -11.68
CA ALA A 135 -20.92 0.34 -11.49
C ALA A 135 -22.12 1.30 -11.42
N LEU A 136 -21.97 2.36 -10.63
CA LEU A 136 -22.87 3.50 -10.59
C LEU A 136 -22.64 4.41 -11.81
N LEU A 137 -23.57 5.34 -12.04
CA LEU A 137 -23.44 6.32 -13.12
C LEU A 137 -22.21 7.19 -12.89
N ASN A 138 -21.44 7.43 -13.95
CA ASN A 138 -20.20 8.19 -13.93
C ASN A 138 -20.33 9.54 -13.19
N GLU A 139 -21.38 10.31 -13.47
CA GLU A 139 -21.59 11.58 -12.77
C GLU A 139 -21.88 11.39 -11.26
N GLU A 140 -22.58 10.34 -10.87
CA GLU A 140 -22.81 10.00 -9.46
C GLU A 140 -21.49 9.64 -8.76
N VAL A 141 -20.60 8.90 -9.44
CA VAL A 141 -19.27 8.56 -8.93
C VAL A 141 -18.45 9.82 -8.66
N ALA A 142 -18.41 10.75 -9.61
CA ALA A 142 -17.70 12.02 -9.47
C ALA A 142 -18.26 12.86 -8.32
N GLN A 143 -19.58 12.98 -8.21
CA GLN A 143 -20.23 13.72 -7.12
C GLN A 143 -19.95 13.11 -5.74
N ARG A 144 -19.90 11.78 -5.63
CA ARG A 144 -19.51 11.10 -4.39
C ARG A 144 -18.06 11.43 -4.01
N ALA A 145 -17.16 11.41 -4.98
CA ALA A 145 -15.76 11.78 -4.76
C ALA A 145 -15.62 13.24 -4.28
N GLU A 146 -16.35 14.17 -4.90
CA GLU A 146 -16.36 15.59 -4.52
C GLU A 146 -16.91 15.80 -3.11
N LYS A 147 -17.96 15.08 -2.71
CA LYS A 147 -18.54 15.14 -1.35
C LYS A 147 -17.59 14.65 -0.25
N LEU A 148 -16.65 13.78 -0.59
CA LEU A 148 -15.71 13.18 0.36
C LEU A 148 -14.38 13.94 0.47
N LEU A 149 -14.22 15.07 -0.25
CA LEU A 149 -13.02 15.89 -0.18
C LEU A 149 -12.78 16.40 1.25
N GLY A 150 -11.51 16.39 1.66
CA GLY A 150 -11.06 16.81 2.98
C GLY A 150 -10.37 15.70 3.77
N MET A 151 -10.18 15.96 5.07
CA MET A 151 -9.48 15.05 5.96
C MET A 151 -10.30 13.80 6.26
N THR A 152 -9.61 12.66 6.32
CA THR A 152 -10.22 11.36 6.61
C THR A 152 -9.22 10.47 7.34
N PRO A 153 -9.65 9.60 8.27
CA PRO A 153 -8.76 8.65 8.91
C PRO A 153 -8.22 7.65 7.89
N TYR A 154 -6.94 7.32 7.96
CA TYR A 154 -6.31 6.38 7.04
C TYR A 154 -6.05 5.02 7.69
N SER A 155 -6.30 3.95 6.96
CA SER A 155 -5.89 2.59 7.34
C SER A 155 -5.53 1.79 6.09
N LEU A 156 -4.31 1.23 6.07
CA LEU A 156 -3.86 0.37 4.96
C LEU A 156 -4.82 -0.77 4.63
N LEU A 157 -5.44 -1.36 5.67
CA LEU A 157 -6.28 -2.55 5.52
C LEU A 157 -7.77 -2.24 5.39
N TRP A 158 -8.22 -1.10 5.91
CA TRP A 158 -9.66 -0.87 6.14
C TRP A 158 -10.19 0.45 5.58
N ASN A 159 -9.34 1.44 5.31
CA ASN A 159 -9.74 2.72 4.74
C ASN A 159 -8.57 3.36 3.98
N ASN A 160 -8.36 2.88 2.78
CA ASN A 160 -7.29 3.29 1.87
C ASN A 160 -7.87 3.86 0.56
N CYS A 161 -7.01 4.17 -0.42
CA CYS A 161 -7.44 4.71 -1.71
C CYS A 161 -8.34 3.75 -2.51
N GLU A 162 -8.13 2.43 -2.43
CA GLU A 162 -8.97 1.44 -3.12
C GLU A 162 -10.39 1.38 -2.51
N HIS A 163 -10.50 1.45 -1.18
CA HIS A 163 -11.80 1.55 -0.49
C HIS A 163 -12.56 2.81 -0.89
N PHE A 164 -11.85 3.94 -0.99
CA PHE A 164 -12.43 5.21 -1.41
C PHE A 164 -13.04 5.12 -2.82
N VAL A 165 -12.26 4.65 -3.80
CA VAL A 165 -12.75 4.60 -5.19
C VAL A 165 -13.85 3.56 -5.38
N THR A 166 -13.77 2.41 -4.70
CA THR A 166 -14.81 1.36 -4.78
C THR A 166 -16.11 1.78 -4.11
N TYR A 167 -16.05 2.54 -3.02
CA TYR A 167 -17.23 3.18 -2.44
C TYR A 167 -17.90 4.14 -3.42
N CYS A 168 -17.11 5.00 -4.09
CA CYS A 168 -17.66 5.94 -5.05
C CYS A 168 -18.21 5.23 -6.30
N ARG A 169 -17.49 4.23 -6.82
CA ARG A 169 -17.82 3.53 -8.08
C ARG A 169 -18.93 2.49 -7.94
N PHE A 170 -18.98 1.75 -6.83
CA PHE A 170 -19.89 0.61 -6.63
C PHE A 170 -20.81 0.76 -5.41
N GLY A 171 -20.65 1.82 -4.62
CA GLY A 171 -21.38 2.01 -3.37
C GLY A 171 -20.93 1.14 -2.21
N THR A 172 -19.90 0.29 -2.39
CA THR A 172 -19.38 -0.59 -1.34
C THR A 172 -17.87 -0.42 -1.21
N PRO A 173 -17.34 -0.03 -0.04
CA PRO A 173 -15.91 0.11 0.17
C PRO A 173 -15.28 -1.26 0.31
N ILE A 174 -14.46 -1.67 -0.66
CA ILE A 174 -13.70 -2.92 -0.63
C ILE A 174 -12.27 -2.71 -1.14
N SER A 175 -11.34 -3.57 -0.73
CA SER A 175 -9.96 -3.52 -1.22
C SER A 175 -9.41 -4.94 -1.45
N PRO A 176 -9.52 -5.47 -2.68
CA PRO A 176 -8.89 -6.74 -3.04
C PRO A 176 -7.39 -6.77 -2.75
N GLN A 177 -6.71 -5.63 -2.81
CA GLN A 177 -5.30 -5.54 -2.45
C GLN A 177 -5.08 -5.82 -0.96
N ALA A 178 -5.89 -5.22 -0.08
CA ALA A 178 -5.83 -5.46 1.36
C ALA A 178 -6.22 -6.91 1.69
N ASP A 179 -7.26 -7.43 1.05
CA ASP A 179 -7.70 -8.82 1.23
C ASP A 179 -6.59 -9.80 0.85
N LYS A 180 -5.98 -9.62 -0.33
CA LYS A 180 -4.85 -10.45 -0.79
C LYS A 180 -3.64 -10.34 0.13
N PHE A 181 -3.34 -9.14 0.64
CA PHE A 181 -2.27 -8.96 1.62
C PHE A 181 -2.55 -9.77 2.90
N CYS A 182 -3.77 -9.68 3.44
CA CYS A 182 -4.19 -10.44 4.61
C CYS A 182 -4.11 -11.95 4.37
N GLU A 183 -4.56 -12.44 3.22
CA GLU A 183 -4.45 -13.87 2.87
C GLU A 183 -3.00 -14.34 2.78
N ASN A 184 -2.13 -13.56 2.14
CA ASN A 184 -0.69 -13.88 2.09
C ASN A 184 -0.06 -13.93 3.49
N VAL A 185 -0.41 -12.98 4.37
CA VAL A 185 0.05 -12.97 5.75
C VAL A 185 -0.46 -14.20 6.51
N LYS A 186 -1.72 -14.59 6.32
CA LYS A 186 -2.27 -15.83 6.91
C LYS A 186 -1.51 -17.07 6.43
N ILE A 187 -1.21 -17.17 5.14
CA ILE A 187 -0.42 -18.28 4.58
C ILE A 187 0.98 -18.32 5.22
N ILE A 188 1.63 -17.17 5.36
CA ILE A 188 2.96 -17.08 6.00
C ILE A 188 2.89 -17.50 7.47
N ILE A 189 1.89 -17.03 8.22
CA ILE A 189 1.71 -17.36 9.63
C ILE A 189 1.48 -18.86 9.82
N ARG A 190 0.72 -19.50 8.94
CA ARG A 190 0.40 -20.94 8.98
C ARG A 190 1.50 -21.85 8.44
N ASP A 191 2.52 -21.32 7.77
CA ASP A 191 3.65 -22.12 7.28
C ASP A 191 4.49 -22.58 8.47
N GLN A 192 4.59 -23.91 8.70
CA GLN A 192 5.46 -24.50 9.74
C GLN A 192 6.92 -24.03 9.62
N ARG A 193 7.38 -23.68 8.42
CA ARG A 193 8.74 -23.14 8.22
C ARG A 193 8.90 -21.76 8.85
N SER A 194 7.83 -20.97 8.94
CA SER A 194 7.82 -19.68 9.64
C SER A 194 7.99 -19.86 11.14
N VAL A 195 7.40 -20.92 11.72
CA VAL A 195 7.62 -21.29 13.13
C VAL A 195 9.10 -21.59 13.36
N LEU A 196 9.71 -22.46 12.55
CA LEU A 196 11.12 -22.81 12.66
C LEU A 196 12.04 -21.59 12.47
N ALA A 197 11.79 -20.78 11.45
CA ALA A 197 12.57 -19.56 11.19
C ALA A 197 12.48 -18.57 12.36
N SER A 198 11.28 -18.37 12.92
CA SER A 198 11.08 -17.49 14.07
C SER A 198 11.80 -17.99 15.33
N ALA A 199 11.84 -19.31 15.55
CA ALA A 199 12.57 -19.91 16.67
C ALA A 199 14.09 -19.74 16.51
N VAL A 200 14.64 -19.97 15.31
CA VAL A 200 16.06 -19.76 15.00
C VAL A 200 16.45 -18.29 15.17
N LEU A 201 15.63 -17.35 14.66
CA LEU A 201 15.85 -15.91 14.84
C LEU A 201 15.78 -15.50 16.31
N GLY A 202 14.84 -16.07 17.08
CA GLY A 202 14.73 -15.87 18.51
C GLY A 202 15.99 -16.30 19.26
N LEU A 203 16.50 -17.50 18.97
CA LEU A 203 17.74 -18.02 19.57
C LEU A 203 18.97 -17.20 19.17
N ALA A 204 19.08 -16.80 17.90
CA ALA A 204 20.16 -15.93 17.43
C ALA A 204 20.11 -14.55 18.11
N SER A 205 18.91 -13.98 18.30
CA SER A 205 18.72 -12.71 19.01
C SER A 205 19.19 -12.80 20.47
N ILE A 206 18.83 -13.88 21.18
CA ILE A 206 19.30 -14.12 22.56
C ILE A 206 20.83 -14.25 22.59
N PHE A 207 21.42 -14.95 21.62
CA PHE A 207 22.87 -15.12 21.55
C PHE A 207 23.61 -13.79 21.29
N CYS A 208 23.09 -12.94 20.40
CA CYS A 208 23.72 -11.68 20.03
C CYS A 208 23.50 -10.55 21.05
N LEU A 209 22.31 -10.47 21.65
CA LEU A 209 21.88 -9.36 22.51
C LEU A 209 21.87 -9.72 24.01
N GLY A 210 22.13 -10.99 24.33
CA GLY A 210 22.10 -11.53 25.69
C GLY A 210 20.70 -11.93 26.16
N LEU A 211 20.66 -12.64 27.30
CA LEU A 211 19.41 -12.98 27.98
C LEU A 211 18.85 -11.75 28.70
N ALA A 212 17.87 -11.10 28.07
CA ALA A 212 17.05 -10.07 28.67
C ALA A 212 15.58 -10.36 28.36
N SER A 213 14.66 -9.86 29.19
CA SER A 213 13.22 -10.10 28.99
C SER A 213 12.72 -9.64 27.61
N TYR A 214 13.26 -8.53 27.08
CA TYR A 214 12.89 -8.01 25.76
C TYR A 214 13.47 -8.82 24.58
N THR A 215 14.41 -9.75 24.81
CA THR A 215 14.94 -10.67 23.79
C THR A 215 14.37 -12.08 23.96
N THR A 216 14.24 -12.56 25.20
CA THR A 216 13.77 -13.93 25.50
C THR A 216 12.26 -14.10 25.36
N LEU A 217 11.45 -13.12 25.78
CA LEU A 217 10.00 -13.23 25.67
C LEU A 217 9.55 -13.30 24.21
N PRO A 218 10.01 -12.41 23.30
CA PRO A 218 9.65 -12.54 21.88
C PRO A 218 10.15 -13.84 21.25
N ALA A 219 11.35 -14.29 21.63
CA ALA A 219 11.93 -15.54 21.11
C ALA A 219 11.13 -16.80 21.48
N ILE A 220 10.35 -16.77 22.57
CA ILE A 220 9.49 -17.89 22.99
C ILE A 220 8.07 -17.70 22.48
N PHE A 221 7.49 -16.52 22.69
CA PHE A 221 6.07 -16.29 22.40
C PHE A 221 5.76 -16.18 20.90
N ILE A 222 6.65 -15.59 20.09
CA ILE A 222 6.38 -15.45 18.64
C ILE A 222 6.29 -16.84 17.97
N PRO A 223 7.28 -17.76 18.13
CA PRO A 223 7.15 -19.10 17.56
C PRO A 223 5.96 -19.88 18.13
N PHE A 224 5.67 -19.74 19.42
CA PHE A 224 4.53 -20.40 20.07
C PHE A 224 3.19 -19.95 19.46
N PHE A 225 2.96 -18.65 19.29
CA PHE A 225 1.73 -18.15 18.68
C PHE A 225 1.64 -18.49 17.20
N LEU A 226 2.75 -18.49 16.46
CA LEU A 226 2.77 -18.96 15.06
C LEU A 226 2.42 -20.45 14.97
N TRP A 227 2.94 -21.28 15.87
CA TRP A 227 2.62 -22.71 15.94
C TRP A 227 1.15 -22.96 16.28
N MET A 228 0.59 -22.21 17.23
CA MET A 228 -0.82 -22.29 17.61
C MET A 228 -1.77 -21.81 16.50
N ALA A 229 -1.30 -20.96 15.58
CA ALA A 229 -2.10 -20.38 14.50
C ALA A 229 -2.11 -21.21 13.21
N GLY A 230 -1.16 -22.15 13.06
CA GLY A 230 -1.01 -23.09 11.95
C GLY A 230 -1.87 -24.33 12.13
#